data_AF-A0A7X3Y6F1-F1
#
_entry.id   AF-A0A7X3Y6F1-F1
#
_cell.length_a   1.000
_cell.length_b   1.000
_cell.length_c   1.000
_cell.angle_alpha   90.00
_cell.angle_beta   90.00
_cell.angle_gamma   90.00
#
_symmetry.space_group_name_H-M   'P 1'
#
loop_
_entity.id
_entity.type
_entity.pdbx_description
1 polymer ?
#
loop_
_entity_poly.entity_id
_entity_poly.type
_entity_poly.pdbx_seq_one_letter_code
_entity_poly.pdbx_strand_id
1 'polypeptide(L)'
;MKIETRNEGEAIVVAPAGRLDSAAAPGLETELRDAAMRARGRAVLDCRGITYIASAGLRAILVGAKACMQEGGELAVASLLPECRAIMEATGLLSVLNYHESVEAALAGTARLRLPEGRDSMEISERQEGSAIVLSLAGGLDGNGASILLTRVSAIVERGTPRIVLECEGLTYINSTGLRAVLIGAKTCRQAGGKLAIAALGPQCRSVMEMSGFLSVIDYRETREAALDAIA
;
A
#
# COMPACT_ATOMS: atom_id res chain seq x y z
N MET A 1 21.89 17.60 -13.33
CA MET A 1 22.20 16.34 -12.62
C MET A 1 22.18 15.21 -13.64
N LYS A 2 23.12 14.26 -13.57
CA LYS A 2 23.09 13.05 -14.42
C LYS A 2 22.38 11.95 -13.63
N ILE A 3 21.53 11.15 -14.29
CA ILE A 3 20.88 10.00 -13.67
C ILE A 3 21.14 8.79 -14.55
N GLU A 4 21.66 7.73 -13.96
CA GLU A 4 21.85 6.45 -14.62
C GLU A 4 20.88 5.43 -14.03
N THR A 5 20.28 4.60 -14.88
CA THR A 5 19.37 3.54 -14.46
C THR A 5 19.87 2.19 -14.99
N ARG A 6 19.76 1.15 -14.16
CA ARG A 6 20.10 -0.22 -14.57
C ARG A 6 19.21 -1.24 -13.89
N ASN A 7 18.94 -2.35 -14.57
CA ASN A 7 18.23 -3.49 -14.01
C ASN A 7 19.22 -4.36 -13.22
N GLU A 8 18.88 -4.71 -11.99
CA GLU A 8 19.69 -5.58 -11.12
C GLU A 8 18.76 -6.62 -10.49
N GLY A 9 18.76 -7.83 -11.05
CA GLY A 9 17.81 -8.87 -10.67
C GLY A 9 16.37 -8.43 -10.92
N GLU A 10 15.58 -8.35 -9.84
CA GLU A 10 14.17 -7.95 -9.89
C GLU A 10 13.91 -6.47 -9.54
N ALA A 11 14.97 -5.71 -9.28
CA ALA A 11 14.90 -4.29 -8.93
C ALA A 11 15.56 -3.42 -10.00
N ILE A 12 15.21 -2.13 -10.01
CA ILE A 12 15.92 -1.11 -10.79
C ILE A 12 16.73 -0.24 -9.85
N VAL A 13 18.02 -0.08 -10.14
CA VAL A 13 18.89 0.86 -9.44
C VAL A 13 18.89 2.18 -10.21
N VAL A 14 18.55 3.25 -9.49
CA VAL A 14 18.57 4.64 -9.98
C VAL A 14 19.73 5.36 -9.28
N ALA A 15 20.72 5.79 -10.04
CA ALA A 15 21.96 6.39 -9.54
C ALA A 15 22.12 7.84 -10.04
N PRO A 16 21.54 8.82 -9.32
CA PRO A 16 21.77 10.23 -9.61
C PRO A 16 23.16 10.69 -9.12
N ALA A 17 23.80 11.55 -9.92
CA ALA A 17 25.07 12.18 -9.59
C ALA A 17 25.01 13.70 -9.73
N GLY A 18 25.41 14.40 -8.65
CA GLY A 18 25.44 15.84 -8.52
C GLY A 18 24.54 16.38 -7.42
N ARG A 19 24.09 17.62 -7.59
CA ARG A 19 23.21 18.32 -6.63
C ARG A 19 21.75 17.95 -6.89
N LEU A 20 21.04 17.52 -5.85
CA LEU A 20 19.61 17.25 -5.87
C LEU A 20 18.83 18.45 -5.28
N ASP A 21 18.65 19.47 -6.10
CA ASP A 21 17.90 20.69 -5.79
C ASP A 21 16.58 20.79 -6.56
N SER A 22 15.92 21.94 -6.52
CA SER A 22 14.63 22.15 -7.21
C SER A 22 14.69 22.00 -8.72
N ALA A 23 15.84 22.21 -9.36
CA ALA A 23 15.98 22.04 -10.80
C ALA A 23 16.16 20.56 -11.16
N ALA A 24 16.84 19.80 -10.30
CA ALA A 24 17.10 18.37 -10.51
C ALA A 24 15.95 17.45 -10.06
N ALA A 25 15.13 17.88 -9.10
CA ALA A 25 14.06 17.08 -8.49
C ALA A 25 13.05 16.49 -9.50
N PRO A 26 12.50 17.24 -10.48
CA PRO A 26 11.52 16.67 -11.42
C PRO A 26 12.09 15.54 -12.28
N GLY A 27 13.38 15.62 -12.63
CA GLY A 27 14.07 14.56 -13.36
C GLY A 27 14.15 13.27 -12.54
N LEU A 28 14.55 13.38 -11.26
CA LEU A 28 14.59 12.22 -10.37
C LEU A 28 13.20 11.61 -10.11
N GLU A 29 12.17 12.43 -9.94
CA GLU A 29 10.79 11.94 -9.78
C GLU A 29 10.35 11.10 -10.99
N THR A 30 10.71 11.54 -12.19
CA THR A 30 10.36 10.84 -13.43
C THR A 30 11.03 9.47 -13.49
N GLU A 31 12.34 9.43 -13.24
CA GLU A 31 13.12 8.17 -13.25
C GLU A 31 12.67 7.20 -12.15
N LEU A 32 12.37 7.69 -10.95
CA LEU A 32 11.87 6.83 -9.86
C LEU A 32 10.47 6.26 -10.14
N ARG A 33 9.58 7.02 -10.80
CA ARG A 33 8.27 6.50 -11.23
C ARG A 33 8.42 5.46 -12.33
N ASP A 34 9.29 5.68 -13.31
CA ASP A 34 9.55 4.70 -14.37
C ASP A 34 10.15 3.41 -13.79
N ALA A 35 11.12 3.52 -12.88
CA ALA A 35 11.69 2.40 -12.16
C ALA A 35 10.62 1.62 -11.37
N ALA A 36 9.73 2.32 -10.66
CA ALA A 36 8.64 1.70 -9.94
C ALA A 36 7.74 0.88 -10.87
N MET A 37 7.28 1.46 -11.99
CA MET A 37 6.40 0.76 -12.94
C MET A 37 7.08 -0.47 -13.56
N ARG A 38 8.34 -0.35 -13.95
CA ARG A 38 9.08 -1.42 -14.64
C ARG A 38 9.46 -2.59 -13.73
N ALA A 39 9.65 -2.34 -12.43
CA ALA A 39 10.14 -3.34 -11.47
C ALA A 39 9.10 -3.74 -10.42
N ARG A 40 7.79 -3.55 -10.69
CA ARG A 40 6.70 -3.83 -9.74
C ARG A 40 6.94 -3.19 -8.37
N GLY A 41 7.42 -1.97 -8.40
CA GLY A 41 7.75 -1.14 -7.25
C GLY A 41 9.10 -1.42 -6.60
N ARG A 42 9.94 -2.32 -7.11
CA ARG A 42 11.26 -2.62 -6.51
C ARG A 42 12.33 -1.71 -7.08
N ALA A 43 12.72 -0.69 -6.31
CA ALA A 43 13.75 0.24 -6.73
C ALA A 43 14.78 0.51 -5.62
N VAL A 44 16.02 0.78 -6.03
CA VAL A 44 17.09 1.25 -5.15
C VAL A 44 17.58 2.59 -5.64
N LEU A 45 17.55 3.61 -4.78
CA LEU A 45 18.19 4.89 -5.02
C LEU A 45 19.64 4.85 -4.50
N ASP A 46 20.60 4.80 -5.42
CA ASP A 46 22.03 4.88 -5.08
C ASP A 46 22.45 6.34 -4.90
N CYS A 47 22.53 6.79 -3.65
CA CYS A 47 22.83 8.17 -3.31
C CYS A 47 24.33 8.50 -3.29
N ARG A 48 25.22 7.58 -3.70
CA ARG A 48 26.67 7.78 -3.66
C ARG A 48 27.13 9.03 -4.41
N GLY A 49 26.44 9.36 -5.50
CA GLY A 49 26.71 10.52 -6.33
C GLY A 49 26.03 11.82 -5.87
N ILE A 50 25.15 11.77 -4.85
CA ILE A 50 24.40 12.94 -4.39
C ILE A 50 25.25 13.72 -3.40
N THR A 51 25.77 14.87 -3.83
CA THR A 51 26.67 15.72 -3.01
C THR A 51 25.93 16.80 -2.24
N TYR A 52 24.64 17.00 -2.51
CA TYR A 52 23.80 18.01 -1.88
C TYR A 52 22.33 17.67 -2.09
N ILE A 53 21.50 17.89 -1.06
CA ILE A 53 20.06 17.70 -1.14
C ILE A 53 19.30 18.90 -0.56
N ALA A 54 18.35 19.45 -1.34
CA ALA A 54 17.40 20.46 -0.87
C ALA A 54 16.05 19.83 -0.52
N SER A 55 15.13 20.62 0.05
CA SER A 55 13.77 20.17 0.38
C SER A 55 12.98 19.63 -0.83
N ALA A 56 13.25 20.14 -2.03
CA ALA A 56 12.68 19.60 -3.27
C ALA A 56 13.22 18.19 -3.59
N GLY A 57 14.50 17.94 -3.29
CA GLY A 57 15.12 16.62 -3.42
C GLY A 57 14.55 15.59 -2.45
N LEU A 58 14.43 15.95 -1.17
CA LEU A 58 13.79 15.09 -0.16
C LEU A 58 12.37 14.70 -0.57
N ARG A 59 11.61 15.67 -1.12
CA ARG A 59 10.28 15.43 -1.66
C ARG A 59 10.29 14.49 -2.86
N ALA A 60 11.23 14.64 -3.79
CA ALA A 60 11.35 13.76 -4.93
C ALA A 60 11.57 12.30 -4.51
N ILE A 61 12.40 12.08 -3.48
CA ILE A 61 12.61 10.74 -2.89
C ILE A 61 11.31 10.18 -2.32
N LEU A 62 10.56 10.98 -1.54
CA LEU A 62 9.26 10.56 -0.99
C LEU A 62 8.23 10.24 -2.07
N VAL A 63 8.19 11.03 -3.13
CA VAL A 63 7.31 10.81 -4.28
C VAL A 63 7.67 9.48 -4.97
N GLY A 64 8.96 9.19 -5.14
CA GLY A 64 9.44 7.91 -5.67
C GLY A 64 9.11 6.74 -4.74
N ALA A 65 9.29 6.88 -3.43
CA ALA A 65 8.92 5.87 -2.44
C ALA A 65 7.43 5.56 -2.49
N LYS A 66 6.58 6.59 -2.57
CA LYS A 66 5.14 6.43 -2.73
C LYS A 66 4.78 5.72 -4.04
N ALA A 67 5.44 6.04 -5.15
CA ALA A 67 5.21 5.37 -6.43
C ALA A 67 5.58 3.88 -6.33
N CYS A 68 6.72 3.55 -5.71
CA CYS A 68 7.12 2.17 -5.46
C CYS A 68 6.07 1.42 -4.62
N MET A 69 5.56 2.04 -3.54
CA MET A 69 4.49 1.47 -2.72
C MET A 69 3.18 1.27 -3.49
N GLN A 70 2.83 2.16 -4.42
CA GLN A 70 1.63 2.04 -5.26
C GLN A 70 1.72 0.86 -6.23
N GLU A 71 2.93 0.58 -6.73
CA GLU A 71 3.23 -0.61 -7.53
C GLU A 71 3.44 -1.86 -6.64
N GLY A 72 3.26 -1.72 -5.31
CA GLY A 72 3.35 -2.79 -4.33
C GLY A 72 4.77 -3.28 -4.03
N GLY A 73 5.78 -2.46 -4.31
CA GLY A 73 7.16 -2.68 -3.87
C GLY A 73 7.61 -1.60 -2.89
N GLU A 74 8.91 -1.34 -2.84
CA GLU A 74 9.51 -0.31 -2.00
C GLU A 74 10.66 0.41 -2.71
N LEU A 75 10.93 1.63 -2.27
CA LEU A 75 12.16 2.33 -2.60
C LEU A 75 13.14 2.17 -1.43
N ALA A 76 14.22 1.43 -1.65
CA ALA A 76 15.36 1.44 -0.73
C ALA A 76 16.31 2.58 -1.09
N VAL A 77 16.93 3.19 -0.08
CA VAL A 77 17.95 4.23 -0.25
C VAL A 77 19.31 3.68 0.16
N ALA A 78 20.32 3.85 -0.67
CA ALA A 78 21.65 3.29 -0.46
C ALA A 78 22.75 4.35 -0.50
N SER A 79 23.88 4.08 0.14
CA SER A 79 25.14 4.80 -0.08
C SER A 79 25.09 6.32 0.16
N LEU A 80 24.30 6.81 1.13
CA LEU A 80 24.25 8.24 1.45
C LEU A 80 25.61 8.78 1.93
N LEU A 81 26.05 9.90 1.37
CA LEU A 81 27.18 10.68 1.91
C LEU A 81 26.81 11.29 3.27
N PRO A 82 27.78 11.49 4.19
CA PRO A 82 27.52 11.95 5.57
C PRO A 82 26.68 13.23 5.65
N GLU A 83 26.91 14.20 4.78
CA GLU A 83 26.19 15.48 4.77
C GLU A 83 24.72 15.30 4.39
N CYS A 84 24.43 14.47 3.38
CA CYS A 84 23.06 14.16 2.97
C CYS A 84 22.35 13.29 4.00
N ARG A 85 23.08 12.34 4.61
CA ARG A 85 22.58 11.50 5.70
C ARG A 85 22.14 12.35 6.89
N ALA A 86 22.98 13.28 7.35
CA ALA A 86 22.66 14.16 8.47
C ALA A 86 21.40 15.00 8.21
N ILE A 87 21.20 15.49 6.99
CA ILE A 87 19.98 16.22 6.59
C ILE A 87 18.74 15.31 6.65
N MET A 88 18.85 14.08 6.12
CA MET A 88 17.73 13.12 6.14
C MET A 88 17.41 12.62 7.56
N GLU A 89 18.40 12.48 8.43
CA GLU A 89 18.21 12.18 9.85
C GLU A 89 17.55 13.34 10.60
N ALA A 90 18.06 14.56 10.43
CA ALA A 90 17.51 15.76 11.07
C ALA A 90 16.04 16.05 10.67
N THR A 91 15.66 15.64 9.45
CA THR A 91 14.27 15.75 8.95
C THR A 91 13.39 14.55 9.30
N GLY A 92 13.94 13.51 9.96
CA GLY A 92 13.24 12.28 10.31
C GLY A 92 12.98 11.35 9.12
N LEU A 93 13.49 11.66 7.94
CA LEU A 93 13.17 10.97 6.70
C LEU A 93 13.70 9.54 6.66
N LEU A 94 14.82 9.26 7.33
CA LEU A 94 15.36 7.89 7.42
C LEU A 94 14.47 6.96 8.25
N SER A 95 13.55 7.47 9.07
CA SER A 95 12.61 6.62 9.83
C SER A 95 11.49 6.03 8.97
N VAL A 96 11.24 6.62 7.79
CA VAL A 96 10.18 6.21 6.85
C VAL A 96 10.73 5.62 5.55
N LEU A 97 12.05 5.63 5.37
CA LEU A 97 12.74 5.08 4.20
C LEU A 97 13.59 3.88 4.62
N ASN A 98 13.62 2.85 3.77
CA ASN A 98 14.46 1.69 3.98
C ASN A 98 15.91 2.02 3.57
N TYR A 99 16.72 2.52 4.51
CA TYR A 99 18.10 2.93 4.27
C TYR A 99 19.11 1.80 4.49
N HIS A 100 20.08 1.70 3.59
CA HIS A 100 21.19 0.75 3.65
C HIS A 100 22.53 1.44 3.36
N GLU A 101 23.61 0.89 3.90
CA GLU A 101 24.95 1.47 3.72
C GLU A 101 25.48 1.30 2.28
N SER A 102 24.99 0.30 1.54
CA SER A 102 25.41 0.04 0.16
C SER A 102 24.25 -0.42 -0.74
N VAL A 103 24.47 -0.35 -2.05
CA VAL A 103 23.48 -0.82 -3.05
C VAL A 103 23.28 -2.33 -2.94
N GLU A 104 24.34 -3.08 -2.67
CA GLU A 104 24.29 -4.54 -2.50
C GLU A 104 23.46 -4.91 -1.28
N ALA A 105 23.65 -4.20 -0.15
CA ALA A 105 22.82 -4.35 1.04
C ALA A 105 21.36 -3.98 0.78
N ALA A 106 21.11 -2.87 0.05
CA ALA A 106 19.77 -2.49 -0.36
C ALA A 106 19.12 -3.53 -1.28
N LEU A 107 19.84 -4.06 -2.26
CA LEU A 107 19.33 -5.11 -3.15
C LEU A 107 19.02 -6.39 -2.38
N ALA A 108 19.90 -6.81 -1.47
CA ALA A 108 19.63 -7.93 -0.58
C ALA A 108 18.46 -7.66 0.38
N GLY A 109 18.32 -6.41 0.84
CA GLY A 109 17.23 -5.92 1.66
C GLY A 109 15.90 -5.94 0.92
N THR A 110 15.84 -5.43 -0.31
CA THR A 110 14.68 -5.47 -1.21
C THR A 110 14.35 -6.89 -1.68
N ALA A 111 15.35 -7.79 -1.76
CA ALA A 111 15.15 -9.22 -2.02
C ALA A 111 14.64 -9.97 -0.77
N ARG A 112 15.06 -9.54 0.42
CA ARG A 112 14.56 -10.03 1.72
C ARG A 112 13.27 -9.37 2.15
N LEU A 113 12.91 -8.26 1.53
CA LEU A 113 11.56 -7.71 1.53
C LEU A 113 10.69 -8.61 0.65
N ARG A 114 10.47 -9.82 1.17
CA ARG A 114 9.08 -10.21 1.36
C ARG A 114 8.41 -9.00 1.96
N LEU A 115 7.61 -8.31 1.15
CA LEU A 115 6.55 -7.45 1.65
C LEU A 115 5.95 -8.19 2.87
N PRO A 116 5.70 -7.52 4.01
CA PRO A 116 4.95 -8.16 5.08
C PRO A 116 3.73 -8.82 4.42
N GLU A 117 3.53 -10.10 4.71
CA GLU A 117 2.51 -10.98 4.11
C GLU A 117 1.26 -10.16 3.73
N GLY A 118 1.02 -10.01 2.41
CA GLY A 118 0.10 -8.99 1.90
C GLY A 118 0.06 -8.81 0.38
N ARG A 119 0.70 -9.72 -0.36
CA ARG A 119 0.49 -9.96 -1.80
C ARG A 119 -0.03 -11.39 -2.05
N ASP A 120 -0.73 -11.97 -1.09
CA ASP A 120 -1.67 -13.01 -1.48
C ASP A 120 -2.71 -12.34 -2.38
N SER A 121 -2.90 -12.88 -3.58
CA SER A 121 -3.98 -12.45 -4.46
C SER A 121 -5.26 -12.38 -3.64
N MET A 122 -5.99 -11.27 -3.73
CA MET A 122 -7.27 -11.16 -3.04
C MET A 122 -8.19 -12.28 -3.52
N GLU A 123 -8.53 -13.19 -2.62
CA GLU A 123 -9.51 -14.23 -2.85
C GLU A 123 -10.80 -13.85 -2.12
N ILE A 124 -11.91 -13.88 -2.86
CA ILE A 124 -13.24 -13.59 -2.33
C ILE A 124 -14.13 -14.77 -2.65
N SER A 125 -14.57 -15.47 -1.62
CA SER A 125 -15.62 -16.49 -1.75
C SER A 125 -16.96 -15.90 -1.30
N GLU A 126 -18.03 -16.28 -2.01
CA GLU A 126 -19.39 -15.80 -1.77
C GLU A 126 -20.22 -16.93 -1.16
N ARG A 127 -20.94 -16.65 -0.07
CA ARG A 127 -21.88 -17.57 0.57
C ARG A 127 -23.19 -16.86 0.88
N GLN A 128 -24.32 -17.47 0.51
CA GLN A 128 -25.64 -16.99 0.90
C GLN A 128 -26.00 -17.48 2.31
N GLU A 129 -26.36 -16.58 3.21
CA GLU A 129 -26.82 -16.86 4.58
C GLU A 129 -28.14 -16.12 4.82
N GLY A 130 -29.26 -16.84 4.68
CA GLY A 130 -30.60 -16.24 4.74
C GLY A 130 -30.76 -15.14 3.67
N SER A 131 -31.05 -13.91 4.10
CA SER A 131 -31.18 -12.74 3.21
C SER A 131 -29.86 -12.01 2.95
N ALA A 132 -28.77 -12.41 3.62
CA ALA A 132 -27.46 -11.78 3.51
C ALA A 132 -26.49 -12.61 2.68
N ILE A 133 -25.50 -11.93 2.10
CA ILE A 133 -24.37 -12.52 1.40
C ILE A 133 -23.12 -12.28 2.24
N VAL A 134 -22.44 -13.35 2.60
CA VAL A 134 -21.14 -13.33 3.27
C VAL A 134 -20.05 -13.42 2.21
N LEU A 135 -19.17 -12.44 2.21
CA LEU A 135 -17.95 -12.41 1.41
C LEU A 135 -16.77 -12.71 2.33
N SER A 136 -16.23 -13.93 2.28
CA SER A 136 -15.03 -14.29 3.02
C SER A 136 -13.81 -13.82 2.24
N LEU A 137 -13.05 -12.92 2.86
CA LEU A 137 -11.90 -12.24 2.26
C LEU A 137 -10.61 -12.89 2.75
N ALA A 138 -9.77 -13.33 1.81
CA ALA A 138 -8.44 -13.84 2.10
C ALA A 138 -7.36 -13.09 1.31
N GLY A 139 -6.22 -12.84 1.95
CA GLY A 139 -5.07 -12.17 1.38
C GLY A 139 -5.03 -10.66 1.60
N GLY A 140 -4.56 -9.90 0.60
CA GLY A 140 -4.32 -8.46 0.72
C GLY A 140 -5.43 -7.58 0.15
N LEU A 141 -5.98 -6.68 0.98
CA LEU A 141 -6.90 -5.62 0.53
C LEU A 141 -6.12 -4.33 0.24
N ASP A 142 -5.45 -4.32 -0.91
CA ASP A 142 -4.68 -3.21 -1.46
C ASP A 142 -5.38 -2.57 -2.68
N GLY A 143 -4.65 -2.01 -3.65
CA GLY A 143 -5.23 -1.48 -4.88
C GLY A 143 -5.90 -2.54 -5.76
N ASN A 144 -5.28 -3.71 -5.92
CA ASN A 144 -5.85 -4.80 -6.71
C ASN A 144 -7.03 -5.45 -5.97
N GLY A 145 -6.83 -5.77 -4.68
CA GLY A 145 -7.89 -6.33 -3.84
C GLY A 145 -9.11 -5.40 -3.73
N ALA A 146 -8.89 -4.09 -3.64
CA ALA A 146 -9.95 -3.08 -3.68
C ALA A 146 -10.80 -3.16 -4.95
N SER A 147 -10.15 -3.30 -6.11
CA SER A 147 -10.89 -3.40 -7.38
C SER A 147 -11.74 -4.67 -7.42
N ILE A 148 -11.19 -5.80 -6.98
CA ILE A 148 -11.90 -7.10 -6.95
C ILE A 148 -13.10 -7.01 -5.99
N LEU A 149 -12.90 -6.48 -4.78
CA LEU A 149 -13.97 -6.29 -3.79
C LEU A 149 -15.10 -5.42 -4.33
N LEU A 150 -14.78 -4.27 -4.94
CA LEU A 150 -15.78 -3.35 -5.46
C LEU A 150 -16.58 -3.96 -6.62
N THR A 151 -15.93 -4.74 -7.51
CA THR A 151 -16.64 -5.48 -8.56
C THR A 151 -17.64 -6.47 -7.97
N ARG A 152 -17.27 -7.22 -6.92
CA ARG A 152 -18.18 -8.16 -6.25
C ARG A 152 -19.34 -7.47 -5.56
N VAL A 153 -19.08 -6.38 -4.82
CA VAL A 153 -20.13 -5.61 -4.15
C VAL A 153 -21.12 -5.02 -5.18
N SER A 154 -20.63 -4.44 -6.27
CA SER A 154 -21.50 -3.92 -7.33
C SER A 154 -22.39 -5.02 -7.94
N ALA A 155 -21.82 -6.19 -8.23
CA ALA A 155 -22.59 -7.32 -8.78
C ALA A 155 -23.67 -7.85 -7.82
N ILE A 156 -23.48 -7.69 -6.49
CA ILE A 156 -24.48 -8.02 -5.48
C ILE A 156 -25.56 -6.93 -5.40
N VAL A 157 -25.15 -5.66 -5.45
CA VAL A 157 -26.06 -4.50 -5.43
C VAL A 157 -27.02 -4.53 -6.63
N GLU A 158 -26.55 -4.94 -7.81
CA GLU A 158 -27.38 -5.10 -9.01
C GLU A 158 -28.52 -6.11 -8.84
N ARG A 159 -28.44 -7.01 -7.84
CA ARG A 159 -29.47 -8.01 -7.53
C ARG A 159 -30.62 -7.45 -6.69
N GLY A 160 -30.53 -6.22 -6.16
CA GLY A 160 -31.60 -5.57 -5.39
C GLY A 160 -31.11 -4.85 -4.14
N THR A 161 -31.66 -5.20 -2.97
CA THR A 161 -31.31 -4.58 -1.69
C THR A 161 -30.27 -5.42 -0.96
N PRO A 162 -28.97 -5.07 -1.04
CA PRO A 162 -27.91 -5.96 -0.59
C PRO A 162 -27.75 -5.94 0.93
N ARG A 163 -27.56 -7.12 1.54
CA ARG A 163 -27.12 -7.27 2.93
C ARG A 163 -25.80 -8.01 2.90
N ILE A 164 -24.68 -7.33 3.12
CA ILE A 164 -23.34 -7.91 2.92
C ILE A 164 -22.59 -7.98 4.25
N VAL A 165 -22.00 -9.13 4.55
CA VAL A 165 -20.98 -9.26 5.59
C VAL A 165 -19.64 -9.49 4.92
N LEU A 166 -18.64 -8.64 5.21
CA LEU A 166 -17.25 -8.89 4.87
C LEU A 166 -16.60 -9.67 6.01
N GLU A 167 -16.36 -10.95 5.83
CA GLU A 167 -15.68 -11.81 6.82
C GLU A 167 -14.16 -11.75 6.56
N CYS A 168 -13.43 -11.10 7.46
CA CYS A 168 -12.05 -10.68 7.26
C CYS A 168 -11.02 -11.56 8.00
N GLU A 169 -11.38 -12.80 8.33
CA GLU A 169 -10.50 -13.70 9.10
C GLU A 169 -9.23 -14.04 8.31
N GLY A 170 -9.36 -14.24 7.00
CA GLY A 170 -8.24 -14.51 6.10
C GLY A 170 -7.49 -13.26 5.62
N LEU A 171 -7.89 -12.06 6.06
CA LEU A 171 -7.29 -10.81 5.60
C LEU A 171 -5.94 -10.58 6.29
N THR A 172 -4.85 -10.72 5.55
CA THR A 172 -3.48 -10.60 6.05
C THR A 172 -2.94 -9.18 5.94
N TYR A 173 -3.51 -8.36 5.05
CA TYR A 173 -3.05 -6.99 4.84
C TYR A 173 -4.15 -6.03 4.40
N ILE A 174 -4.05 -4.78 4.84
CA ILE A 174 -4.91 -3.69 4.38
C ILE A 174 -4.18 -2.34 4.41
N ASN A 175 -4.43 -1.50 3.41
CA ASN A 175 -3.92 -0.12 3.35
C ASN A 175 -5.04 0.91 3.14
N SER A 176 -4.67 2.19 2.95
CA SER A 176 -5.64 3.28 2.75
C SER A 176 -6.56 3.08 1.53
N THR A 177 -6.10 2.40 0.49
CA THR A 177 -6.90 2.11 -0.71
C THR A 177 -7.93 1.01 -0.40
N GLY A 178 -7.53 -0.03 0.32
CA GLY A 178 -8.44 -1.07 0.80
C GLY A 178 -9.53 -0.53 1.75
N LEU A 179 -9.14 0.27 2.74
CA LEU A 179 -10.08 0.93 3.66
C LEU A 179 -11.10 1.80 2.89
N ARG A 180 -10.63 2.56 1.90
CA ARG A 180 -11.51 3.35 1.03
C ARG A 180 -12.47 2.47 0.23
N ALA A 181 -12.02 1.32 -0.28
CA ALA A 181 -12.87 0.40 -1.01
C ALA A 181 -14.02 -0.13 -0.15
N VAL A 182 -13.75 -0.45 1.12
CA VAL A 182 -14.78 -0.86 2.07
C VAL A 182 -15.81 0.27 2.31
N LEU A 183 -15.36 1.52 2.49
CA LEU A 183 -16.28 2.67 2.64
C LEU A 183 -17.13 2.91 1.39
N ILE A 184 -16.54 2.78 0.21
CA ILE A 184 -17.26 2.90 -1.06
C ILE A 184 -18.29 1.78 -1.15
N GLY A 185 -17.92 0.53 -0.88
CA GLY A 185 -18.85 -0.61 -0.88
C GLY A 185 -20.02 -0.43 0.09
N ALA A 186 -19.74 0.03 1.31
CA ALA A 186 -20.76 0.32 2.32
C ALA A 186 -21.72 1.44 1.87
N LYS A 187 -21.16 2.51 1.29
CA LYS A 187 -21.95 3.61 0.72
C LYS A 187 -22.83 3.13 -0.43
N THR A 188 -22.29 2.32 -1.35
CA THR A 188 -23.02 1.75 -2.48
C THR A 188 -24.17 0.86 -2.01
N CYS A 189 -23.93 -0.02 -1.02
CA CYS A 189 -24.98 -0.84 -0.43
C CYS A 189 -26.09 0.04 0.17
N ARG A 190 -25.73 1.06 0.95
CA ARG A 190 -26.68 1.98 1.57
C ARG A 190 -27.52 2.75 0.54
N GLN A 191 -26.92 3.15 -0.58
CA GLN A 191 -27.63 3.83 -1.66
C GLN A 191 -28.66 2.94 -2.35
N ALA A 192 -28.46 1.62 -2.34
CA ALA A 192 -29.43 0.63 -2.82
C ALA A 192 -30.42 0.16 -1.72
N GLY A 193 -30.50 0.86 -0.59
CA GLY A 193 -31.34 0.52 0.56
C GLY A 193 -30.81 -0.64 1.41
N GLY A 194 -29.60 -1.12 1.12
CA GLY A 194 -28.94 -2.23 1.76
C GLY A 194 -28.05 -1.84 2.95
N LYS A 195 -27.35 -2.83 3.50
CA LYS A 195 -26.42 -2.69 4.63
C LYS A 195 -25.14 -3.50 4.38
N LEU A 196 -24.02 -3.02 4.90
CA LEU A 196 -22.74 -3.72 4.88
C LEU A 196 -22.10 -3.67 6.26
N ALA A 197 -21.64 -4.81 6.76
CA ALA A 197 -20.87 -4.93 8.01
C ALA A 197 -19.59 -5.73 7.81
N ILE A 198 -18.62 -5.53 8.71
CA ILE A 198 -17.36 -6.28 8.80
C ILE A 198 -17.43 -7.25 9.98
N ALA A 199 -16.93 -8.47 9.78
CA ALA A 199 -16.80 -9.49 10.80
C ALA A 199 -15.38 -10.06 10.88
N ALA A 200 -15.02 -10.65 12.03
CA ALA A 200 -13.87 -11.53 12.19
C ALA A 200 -12.51 -10.94 11.75
N LEU A 201 -12.21 -9.70 12.13
CA LEU A 201 -10.90 -9.09 11.82
C LEU A 201 -9.76 -9.77 12.60
N GLY A 202 -8.73 -10.22 11.88
CA GLY A 202 -7.47 -10.66 12.47
C GLY A 202 -6.73 -9.52 13.20
N PRO A 203 -5.83 -9.82 14.17
CA PRO A 203 -5.21 -8.81 15.05
C PRO A 203 -4.47 -7.69 14.32
N GLN A 204 -3.78 -8.02 13.23
CA GLN A 204 -3.00 -7.06 12.44
C GLN A 204 -3.92 -6.04 11.74
N CYS A 205 -4.90 -6.52 10.96
CA CYS A 205 -5.86 -5.66 10.28
C CYS A 205 -6.72 -4.87 11.26
N ARG A 206 -7.11 -5.48 12.39
CA ARG A 206 -7.81 -4.79 13.48
C ARG A 206 -7.01 -3.61 14.02
N SER A 207 -5.73 -3.81 14.33
CA SER A 207 -4.84 -2.75 14.84
C SER A 207 -4.75 -1.57 13.85
N VAL A 208 -4.61 -1.85 12.54
CA VAL A 208 -4.57 -0.82 11.49
C VAL A 208 -5.89 -0.03 11.43
N MET A 209 -7.03 -0.71 11.49
CA MET A 209 -8.35 -0.08 11.47
C MET A 209 -8.64 0.72 12.76
N GLU A 210 -8.15 0.28 13.91
CA GLU A 210 -8.26 1.01 15.18
C GLU A 210 -7.40 2.28 15.15
N MET A 211 -6.12 2.18 14.77
CA MET A 211 -5.21 3.33 14.69
C MET A 211 -5.70 4.41 13.71
N SER A 212 -6.34 4.01 12.62
CA SER A 212 -6.91 4.95 11.63
C SER A 212 -8.27 5.51 12.03
N GLY A 213 -8.87 5.05 13.14
CA GLY A 213 -10.23 5.40 13.56
C GLY A 213 -11.32 4.80 12.64
N PHE A 214 -10.95 3.89 11.74
CA PHE A 214 -11.84 3.31 10.74
C PHE A 214 -13.02 2.55 11.36
N LEU A 215 -12.80 1.84 12.47
CA LEU A 215 -13.87 1.10 13.16
C LEU A 215 -14.97 2.01 13.75
N SER A 216 -14.75 3.32 13.85
CA SER A 216 -15.78 4.26 14.30
C SER A 216 -16.79 4.65 13.21
N VAL A 217 -16.47 4.40 11.93
CA VAL A 217 -17.28 4.83 10.77
C VAL A 217 -17.93 3.68 10.01
N ILE A 218 -17.59 2.44 10.35
CA ILE A 218 -18.12 1.23 9.72
C ILE A 218 -18.72 0.30 10.78
N ASP A 219 -19.78 -0.42 10.43
CA ASP A 219 -20.32 -1.45 11.30
C ASP A 219 -19.36 -2.64 11.36
N TYR A 220 -18.67 -2.80 12.49
CA TYR A 220 -17.82 -3.95 12.78
C TYR A 220 -18.40 -4.79 13.93
N ARG A 221 -18.31 -6.11 13.82
CA ARG A 221 -18.62 -7.07 14.88
C ARG A 221 -17.51 -8.12 14.96
N GLU A 222 -17.30 -8.68 16.15
CA GLU A 222 -16.22 -9.66 16.35
C GLU A 222 -16.48 -10.97 15.59
N THR A 223 -17.75 -11.38 15.50
CA THR A 223 -18.16 -12.62 14.83
C THR A 223 -19.06 -12.37 13.63
N ARG A 224 -19.08 -13.32 12.69
CA ARG A 224 -19.97 -13.30 11.53
C ARG A 224 -21.44 -13.27 11.96
N GLU A 225 -21.79 -14.07 12.95
CA GLU A 225 -23.17 -14.19 13.45
C GLU A 225 -23.66 -12.85 14.00
N ALA A 226 -22.84 -12.15 14.81
CA ALA A 226 -23.19 -10.82 15.30
C ALA A 226 -23.28 -9.77 14.18
N ALA A 227 -22.47 -9.90 13.12
CA ALA A 227 -22.57 -9.03 11.95
C ALA A 227 -23.86 -9.27 11.15
N LEU A 228 -24.26 -10.54 10.97
CA LEU A 228 -25.52 -10.91 10.33
C LEU A 228 -26.71 -10.33 11.08
N ASP A 229 -26.72 -10.44 12.41
CA ASP A 229 -27.78 -9.86 13.25
C ASP A 229 -27.86 -8.33 13.12
N ALA A 230 -26.72 -7.64 13.02
CA ALA A 230 -26.67 -6.19 12.86
C ALA A 230 -27.26 -5.69 11.53
N ILE A 231 -27.21 -6.52 10.48
CA ILE A 231 -27.66 -6.14 9.13
C ILE A 231 -28.99 -6.77 8.71
N ALA A 232 -29.62 -7.56 9.58
CA ALA A 232 -30.93 -8.16 9.38
C ALA A 232 -32.06 -7.13 9.13
#